data_AF-A0A3D5F1R2-F1
#
_entry.id   AF-A0A3D5F1R2-F1
#
_cell.length_a   1.000
_cell.length_b   1.000
_cell.length_c   1.000
_cell.angle_alpha   90.00
_cell.angle_beta   90.00
_cell.angle_gamma   90.00
#
_symmetry.space_group_name_H-M   'P 1'
#
loop_
_entity.id
_entity.type
_entity.pdbx_description
1 polymer ?
#
loop_
_entity_poly.entity_id
_entity_poly.type
_entity_poly.pdbx_seq_one_letter_code
_entity_poly.pdbx_strand_id
1 'polypeptide(L)'
;MFRAMGRPVGRRLLASSLVLALLSPAAHAGDGPLIWGVPLDFVLFAATLLGVAIFHHHVLKVALGGLALISVYKVMLTGFKAGDGLPGLAAHMAHEWVLLANLLCLLVGFALLARHFEDSGVPEVLPRLLPANWLGPFVLLLIIWVLSGFLDNIA
;
A
#
# COMPACT_ATOMS: atom_id res chain seq x y z
N MET A 1 -54.39 23.16 -14.25
CA MET A 1 -54.42 21.79 -13.68
C MET A 1 -53.06 21.14 -13.90
N PHE A 2 -52.08 21.36 -13.02
CA PHE A 2 -50.83 20.55 -12.94
C PHE A 2 -50.20 20.77 -11.55
N ARG A 3 -50.30 19.75 -10.68
CA ARG A 3 -49.72 19.73 -9.32
C ARG A 3 -48.52 18.79 -9.37
N ALA A 4 -47.31 19.35 -9.34
CA ALA A 4 -46.08 18.56 -9.39
C ALA A 4 -45.74 17.99 -8.01
N MET A 5 -45.48 16.68 -8.02
CA MET A 5 -45.14 15.80 -6.92
C MET A 5 -43.65 15.98 -6.53
N GLY A 6 -43.36 16.42 -5.31
CA GLY A 6 -42.00 16.46 -4.76
C GLY A 6 -41.87 15.54 -3.55
N ARG A 7 -41.36 14.31 -3.74
CA ARG A 7 -41.17 13.33 -2.66
C ARG A 7 -39.90 13.68 -1.84
N PRO A 8 -39.95 13.73 -0.50
CA PRO A 8 -38.78 14.00 0.35
C PRO A 8 -37.94 12.73 0.55
N VAL A 9 -37.23 12.28 -0.49
CA VAL A 9 -36.39 11.07 -0.42
C VAL A 9 -35.00 11.35 0.19
N GLY A 10 -34.48 12.58 0.07
CA GLY A 10 -33.13 12.92 0.52
C GLY A 10 -32.93 12.95 2.04
N ARG A 11 -33.98 13.27 2.82
CA ARG A 11 -33.84 13.46 4.29
C ARG A 11 -33.81 12.14 5.08
N ARG A 12 -34.31 11.05 4.49
CA ARG A 12 -34.31 9.71 5.13
C ARG A 12 -32.95 9.02 5.00
N LEU A 13 -32.25 9.21 3.88
CA LEU A 13 -30.94 8.62 3.64
C LEU A 13 -29.84 9.23 4.53
N LEU A 14 -29.91 10.55 4.76
CA LEU A 14 -28.98 11.24 5.66
C LEU A 14 -29.21 10.86 7.13
N ALA A 15 -30.46 10.64 7.54
CA ALA A 15 -30.79 10.21 8.90
C ALA A 15 -30.33 8.76 9.18
N SER A 16 -30.40 7.87 8.19
CA SER A 16 -29.90 6.49 8.34
C SER A 16 -28.38 6.41 8.50
N SER A 17 -27.62 7.28 7.81
CA SER A 17 -26.16 7.32 7.94
C SER A 17 -25.70 7.87 9.30
N LEU A 18 -26.48 8.79 9.89
CA LEU A 18 -26.18 9.36 11.21
C LEU A 18 -26.49 8.37 12.35
N VAL A 19 -27.51 7.55 12.21
CA VAL A 19 -27.87 6.51 13.20
C VAL A 19 -26.88 5.34 13.18
N LEU A 20 -26.30 5.01 12.02
CA LEU A 20 -25.27 3.97 11.93
C LEU A 20 -23.94 4.39 12.58
N ALA A 21 -23.62 5.69 12.58
CA ALA A 21 -22.43 6.23 13.24
C ALA A 21 -22.53 6.24 14.78
N LEU A 22 -23.75 6.22 15.33
CA LEU A 22 -24.02 6.18 16.77
C LEU A 22 -24.09 4.76 17.34
N LEU A 23 -24.10 3.74 16.46
CA LEU A 23 -24.13 2.33 16.83
C LEU A 23 -22.79 1.61 16.57
N SER A 24 -21.70 2.37 16.41
CA SER A 24 -20.36 1.78 16.36
C SER A 24 -20.02 1.22 17.75
N PRO A 25 -19.88 -0.10 17.92
CA PRO A 25 -19.32 -0.63 19.15
C PRO A 25 -17.92 -0.05 19.33
N ALA A 26 -17.55 0.30 20.57
CA ALA A 26 -16.19 0.69 20.91
C ALA A 26 -15.24 -0.41 20.43
N ALA A 27 -14.57 -0.15 19.31
CA ALA A 27 -13.60 -1.07 18.74
C ALA A 27 -12.44 -1.09 19.72
N HIS A 28 -12.34 -2.19 20.47
CA HIS A 28 -11.15 -2.39 21.27
C HIS A 28 -9.99 -2.53 20.30
N ALA A 29 -8.94 -1.72 20.50
CA ALA A 29 -7.63 -1.91 19.89
C ALA A 29 -7.02 -3.23 20.40
N GLY A 30 -7.63 -4.34 20.03
CA GLY A 30 -7.25 -5.71 20.35
C GLY A 30 -7.10 -6.48 19.04
N ASP A 31 -6.17 -7.41 19.03
CA ASP A 31 -5.80 -8.22 17.87
C ASP A 31 -7.03 -8.58 17.03
N GLY A 32 -7.02 -8.14 15.76
CA GLY A 32 -8.12 -8.35 14.83
C GLY A 32 -8.44 -9.85 14.68
N PRO A 33 -9.61 -10.19 14.13
CA PRO A 33 -10.04 -11.58 14.01
C PRO A 33 -8.96 -12.47 13.38
N LEU A 34 -8.60 -13.53 14.10
CA LEU A 34 -7.64 -14.52 13.65
C LEU A 34 -8.36 -15.54 12.74
N ILE A 35 -7.80 -15.82 11.58
CA ILE A 35 -8.18 -16.96 10.73
C ILE A 35 -7.05 -17.97 10.78
N TRP A 36 -7.33 -19.17 11.29
CA TRP A 36 -6.32 -20.24 11.47
C TRP A 36 -5.06 -19.78 12.23
N GLY A 37 -5.21 -18.87 13.21
CA GLY A 37 -4.09 -18.34 13.99
C GLY A 37 -3.29 -17.23 13.30
N VAL A 38 -3.71 -16.78 12.11
CA VAL A 38 -3.12 -15.65 11.40
C VAL A 38 -4.07 -14.44 11.44
N PRO A 39 -3.60 -13.22 11.74
CA PRO A 39 -4.46 -12.03 11.69
C PRO A 39 -5.03 -11.81 10.29
N LEU A 40 -6.33 -11.49 10.22
CA LEU A 40 -7.04 -11.31 8.96
C LEU A 40 -6.39 -10.26 8.04
N ASP A 41 -5.76 -9.24 8.60
CA ASP A 41 -4.99 -8.24 7.85
C ASP A 41 -3.94 -8.87 6.93
N PHE A 42 -3.21 -9.89 7.41
CA PHE A 42 -2.21 -10.60 6.62
C PHE A 42 -2.85 -11.47 5.54
N VAL A 43 -4.00 -12.07 5.82
CA VAL A 43 -4.74 -12.87 4.83
C VAL A 43 -5.26 -11.98 3.70
N LEU A 44 -5.83 -10.83 4.02
CA LEU A 44 -6.30 -9.85 3.02
C LEU A 44 -5.14 -9.25 2.22
N PHE A 45 -4.00 -8.99 2.88
CA PHE A 45 -2.79 -8.55 2.21
C PHE A 45 -2.23 -9.63 1.26
N ALA A 46 -2.14 -10.88 1.70
CA ALA A 46 -1.72 -12.00 0.86
C ALA A 46 -2.66 -12.21 -0.33
N ALA A 47 -3.98 -12.10 -0.13
CA ALA A 47 -4.95 -12.14 -1.22
C ALA A 47 -4.75 -10.99 -2.22
N THR A 48 -4.39 -9.80 -1.74
CA THR A 48 -4.04 -8.65 -2.60
C THR A 48 -2.79 -8.93 -3.43
N LEU A 49 -1.72 -9.46 -2.81
CA LEU A 49 -0.49 -9.84 -3.53
C LEU A 49 -0.74 -10.95 -4.55
N LEU A 50 -1.56 -11.95 -4.21
CA LEU A 50 -1.96 -13.00 -5.14
C LEU A 50 -2.73 -12.40 -6.33
N GLY A 51 -3.64 -11.46 -6.08
CA GLY A 51 -4.33 -10.72 -7.13
C GLY A 51 -3.35 -9.97 -8.04
N VAL A 52 -2.36 -9.28 -7.47
CA VAL A 52 -1.30 -8.59 -8.23
C VAL A 52 -0.52 -9.56 -9.11
N ALA A 53 -0.18 -10.75 -8.58
CA ALA A 53 0.55 -11.78 -9.32
C ALA A 53 -0.27 -12.34 -10.50
N ILE A 54 -1.56 -12.63 -10.28
CA ILE A 54 -2.46 -13.14 -11.34
C ILE A 54 -2.71 -12.07 -12.41
N PHE A 55 -2.95 -10.81 -11.99
CA PHE A 55 -3.29 -9.70 -12.88
C PHE A 55 -2.12 -8.73 -13.08
N HIS A 56 -0.94 -9.25 -13.45
CA HIS A 56 0.29 -8.46 -13.61
C HIS A 56 0.23 -7.37 -14.70
N HIS A 57 -0.77 -7.38 -15.59
CA HIS A 57 -1.02 -6.26 -16.51
C HIS A 57 -1.75 -5.07 -15.86
N HIS A 58 -2.33 -5.26 -14.67
CA HIS A 58 -3.16 -4.29 -13.97
C HIS A 58 -2.72 -4.10 -12.51
N VAL A 59 -1.43 -4.33 -12.21
CA VAL A 59 -0.85 -4.31 -10.86
C VAL A 59 -1.33 -3.13 -10.03
N LEU A 60 -1.25 -1.91 -10.58
CA LEU A 60 -1.64 -0.70 -9.87
C LEU A 60 -3.13 -0.71 -9.47
N LYS A 61 -4.03 -1.11 -10.39
CA LYS A 61 -5.48 -1.15 -10.11
C LYS A 61 -5.79 -2.17 -9.02
N VAL A 62 -5.14 -3.32 -9.06
CA VAL A 62 -5.34 -4.39 -8.08
C VAL A 62 -4.76 -4.03 -6.73
N ALA A 63 -3.55 -3.45 -6.70
CA ALA A 63 -2.93 -2.97 -5.47
C ALA A 63 -3.76 -1.88 -4.80
N LEU A 64 -4.28 -0.89 -5.56
CA LEU A 64 -5.16 0.15 -5.03
C LEU A 64 -6.50 -0.41 -4.55
N GLY A 65 -7.06 -1.40 -5.25
CA GLY A 65 -8.29 -2.08 -4.83
C GLY A 65 -8.10 -2.85 -3.52
N GLY A 66 -7.01 -3.61 -3.40
CA GLY A 66 -6.66 -4.31 -2.16
C GLY A 66 -6.34 -3.35 -1.00
N LEU A 67 -5.62 -2.27 -1.26
CA LEU A 67 -5.37 -1.20 -0.29
C LEU A 67 -6.69 -0.60 0.22
N ALA A 68 -7.62 -0.29 -0.68
CA ALA A 68 -8.93 0.25 -0.32
C ALA A 68 -9.73 -0.76 0.52
N LEU A 69 -9.74 -2.03 0.12
CA LEU A 69 -10.43 -3.09 0.84
C LEU A 69 -9.90 -3.25 2.27
N ILE A 70 -8.57 -3.35 2.43
CA ILE A 70 -7.92 -3.48 3.73
C ILE A 70 -8.14 -2.22 4.58
N SER A 71 -8.08 -1.03 3.97
CA SER A 71 -8.31 0.23 4.69
C SER A 71 -9.74 0.33 5.21
N VAL A 72 -10.74 -0.01 4.38
CA VAL A 72 -12.16 -0.03 4.79
C VAL A 72 -12.39 -1.06 5.89
N TYR A 73 -11.83 -2.27 5.76
CA TYR A 73 -11.87 -3.30 6.79
C TYR A 73 -11.33 -2.77 8.12
N LYS A 74 -10.15 -2.15 8.08
CA LYS A 74 -9.46 -1.66 9.28
C LYS A 74 -10.19 -0.50 9.95
N VAL A 75 -10.73 0.43 9.16
CA VAL A 75 -11.54 1.57 9.64
C VAL A 75 -12.85 1.10 10.28
N MET A 76 -13.54 0.14 9.67
CA MET A 76 -14.91 -0.23 10.08
C MET A 76 -14.94 -1.29 11.19
N LEU A 77 -13.94 -2.18 11.27
CA LEU A 77 -14.04 -3.40 12.08
C LEU A 77 -12.98 -3.53 13.17
N THR A 78 -11.77 -3.00 12.99
CA THR A 78 -10.67 -3.21 13.97
C THR A 78 -10.16 -1.94 14.63
N GLY A 79 -10.37 -0.77 14.03
CA GLY A 79 -9.84 0.50 14.54
C GLY A 79 -8.32 0.65 14.35
N PHE A 80 -7.78 1.81 14.74
CA PHE A 80 -6.33 2.09 14.72
C PHE A 80 -5.83 2.32 16.14
N LYS A 81 -4.53 2.07 16.37
CA LYS A 81 -3.86 2.42 17.64
C LYS A 81 -3.97 3.91 17.99
N ALA A 82 -4.11 4.78 16.99
CA ALA A 82 -4.23 6.22 17.13
C ALA A 82 -5.69 6.71 17.34
N GLY A 83 -6.68 5.81 17.31
CA GLY A 83 -8.10 6.11 17.46
C GLY A 83 -9.00 5.25 16.58
N ASP A 84 -10.31 5.28 16.81
CA ASP A 84 -11.27 4.49 16.04
C ASP A 84 -11.68 5.16 14.73
N GLY A 85 -12.00 4.35 13.72
CA GLY A 85 -12.61 4.82 12.48
C GLY A 85 -11.77 5.79 11.63
N LEU A 86 -12.46 6.69 10.92
CA LEU A 86 -11.86 7.72 10.05
C LEU A 86 -10.86 8.65 10.77
N PRO A 87 -11.13 9.18 11.98
CA PRO A 87 -10.16 10.03 12.67
C PRO A 87 -8.91 9.25 13.10
N GLY A 88 -9.04 7.97 13.45
CA GLY A 88 -7.90 7.08 13.68
C GLY A 88 -7.02 6.90 12.45
N LEU A 89 -7.62 6.71 11.27
CA LEU A 89 -6.90 6.64 10.00
C LEU A 89 -6.18 7.96 9.69
N ALA A 90 -6.87 9.10 9.86
CA ALA A 90 -6.27 10.41 9.61
C ALA A 90 -5.09 10.70 10.55
N ALA A 91 -5.22 10.36 11.84
CA ALA A 91 -4.14 10.48 12.81
C ALA A 91 -2.96 9.56 12.47
N HIS A 92 -3.22 8.33 12.05
CA HIS A 92 -2.16 7.40 11.62
C HIS A 92 -1.44 7.91 10.36
N MET A 93 -2.18 8.39 9.36
CA MET A 93 -1.61 9.01 8.17
C MET A 93 -0.79 10.26 8.50
N ALA A 94 -1.27 11.11 9.40
CA ALA A 94 -0.56 12.30 9.86
C ALA A 94 0.68 11.97 10.71
N HIS A 95 0.75 10.80 11.33
CA HIS A 95 1.94 10.36 12.03
C HIS A 95 3.01 9.83 11.07
N GLU A 96 2.59 9.03 10.08
CA GLU A 96 3.48 8.32 9.15
C GLU A 96 3.69 9.06 7.82
N TRP A 97 3.15 10.27 7.63
CA TRP A 97 3.20 10.97 6.34
C TRP A 97 4.62 11.22 5.84
N VAL A 98 5.56 11.50 6.75
CA VAL A 98 6.97 11.71 6.41
C VAL A 98 7.56 10.42 5.84
N LEU A 99 7.30 9.28 6.48
CA LEU A 99 7.76 7.98 6.01
C LEU A 99 7.14 7.64 4.65
N LEU A 100 5.84 7.85 4.47
CA LEU A 100 5.16 7.61 3.19
C LEU A 100 5.70 8.49 2.07
N ALA A 101 5.92 9.78 2.34
CA ALA A 101 6.51 10.70 1.38
C ALA A 101 7.94 10.28 1.01
N ASN A 102 8.73 9.84 1.99
CA ASN A 102 10.09 9.34 1.77
C ASN A 102 10.09 8.09 0.88
N LEU A 103 9.29 7.08 1.21
CA LEU A 103 9.20 5.84 0.45
C LEU A 103 8.71 6.08 -0.99
N LEU A 104 7.74 6.99 -1.18
CA LEU A 104 7.27 7.36 -2.51
C LEU A 104 8.35 8.09 -3.30
N CYS A 105 9.06 9.05 -2.67
CA CYS A 105 10.15 9.77 -3.32
C CYS A 105 11.30 8.83 -3.71
N LEU A 106 11.66 7.88 -2.84
CA LEU A 106 12.68 6.86 -3.15
C LEU A 106 12.23 5.95 -4.30
N LEU A 107 10.99 5.47 -4.30
CA LEU A 107 10.46 4.63 -5.38
C LEU A 107 10.48 5.37 -6.72
N VAL A 108 10.02 6.63 -6.75
CA VAL A 108 10.01 7.47 -7.96
C VAL A 108 11.44 7.84 -8.38
N GLY A 109 12.30 8.18 -7.43
CA GLY A 109 13.71 8.52 -7.67
C GLY A 109 14.48 7.35 -8.26
N PHE A 110 14.30 6.14 -7.73
CA PHE A 110 14.89 4.93 -8.30
C PHE A 110 14.31 4.56 -9.66
N ALA A 111 13.00 4.75 -9.88
CA ALA A 111 12.41 4.53 -11.19
C ALA A 111 12.98 5.49 -12.25
N LEU A 112 13.17 6.77 -11.90
CA LEU A 112 13.81 7.76 -12.76
C LEU A 112 15.27 7.41 -13.04
N LEU A 113 16.03 7.02 -12.01
CA LEU A 113 17.42 6.63 -12.15
C LEU A 113 17.58 5.35 -13.00
N ALA A 114 16.72 4.34 -12.79
CA ALA A 114 16.71 3.12 -13.58
C ALA A 114 16.44 3.41 -15.07
N ARG A 115 15.45 4.26 -15.36
CA ARG A 115 15.17 4.70 -16.74
C ARG A 115 16.34 5.46 -17.35
N HIS A 116 17.00 6.32 -16.59
CA HIS A 116 18.18 7.04 -17.06
C HIS A 116 19.37 6.10 -17.34
N PHE A 117 19.57 5.06 -16.50
CA PHE A 117 20.55 4.03 -16.76
C PHE A 117 20.22 3.23 -18.02
N GLU A 118 18.96 2.85 -18.23
CA GLU A 118 18.50 2.17 -19.44
C GLU A 118 18.71 3.03 -20.69
N ASP A 119 18.28 4.31 -20.66
CA ASP A 119 18.43 5.25 -21.77
C ASP A 119 19.91 5.56 -22.10
N SER A 120 20.82 5.43 -21.13
CA SER A 120 22.27 5.68 -21.32
C SER A 120 23.07 4.48 -21.83
N GLY A 121 22.44 3.30 -21.94
CA GLY A 121 23.06 2.06 -22.40
C GLY A 121 24.14 1.48 -21.47
N VAL A 122 24.23 2.00 -20.24
CA VAL A 122 25.11 1.48 -19.19
C VAL A 122 24.85 -0.01 -18.91
N PRO A 123 23.60 -0.50 -18.85
CA PRO A 123 23.31 -1.91 -18.62
C PRO A 123 23.85 -2.85 -19.71
N GLU A 124 23.96 -2.43 -20.97
CA GLU A 124 24.48 -3.31 -22.03
C GLU A 124 26.01 -3.44 -22.01
N VAL A 125 26.72 -2.42 -21.52
CA VAL A 125 28.19 -2.45 -21.41
C VAL A 125 28.67 -3.07 -20.10
N LEU A 126 27.85 -3.04 -19.05
CA LEU A 126 28.22 -3.55 -17.72
C LEU A 126 28.65 -5.03 -17.73
N PRO A 127 27.98 -5.96 -18.45
CA PRO A 127 28.42 -7.35 -18.54
C PRO A 127 29.79 -7.53 -19.20
N ARG A 128 30.20 -6.60 -20.07
CA ARG A 128 31.50 -6.65 -20.76
C ARG A 128 32.67 -6.22 -19.86
N LEU A 129 32.38 -5.49 -18.79
CA LEU A 129 33.35 -5.11 -17.76
C LEU A 129 33.58 -6.22 -16.72
N LEU A 130 32.65 -7.18 -16.62
CA LEU A 130 32.75 -8.29 -15.69
C LEU A 130 33.68 -9.40 -16.24
N PRO A 131 34.35 -10.17 -15.36
CA PRO A 131 35.12 -11.33 -15.78
C PRO A 131 34.25 -12.34 -16.54
N ALA A 132 34.70 -12.78 -17.73
CA ALA A 132 33.94 -13.72 -18.57
C ALA A 132 33.91 -15.17 -18.04
N ASN A 133 34.59 -15.44 -16.93
CA ASN A 133 34.64 -16.75 -16.29
C ASN A 133 33.60 -16.84 -15.16
N TRP A 134 33.55 -17.98 -14.46
CA TRP A 134 32.61 -18.23 -13.37
C TRP A 134 32.68 -17.20 -12.22
N LEU A 135 33.73 -16.38 -12.15
CA LEU A 135 33.84 -15.28 -11.20
C LEU A 135 33.01 -14.06 -11.59
N GLY A 136 32.51 -13.95 -12.82
CA GLY A 136 31.67 -12.83 -13.27
C GLY A 136 30.45 -12.59 -12.36
N PRO A 137 29.58 -13.60 -12.16
CA PRO A 137 28.46 -13.52 -11.21
C PRO A 137 28.91 -13.26 -9.77
N PHE A 138 30.03 -13.83 -9.33
CA PHE A 138 30.57 -13.61 -7.98
C PHE A 138 31.01 -12.15 -7.77
N VAL A 139 31.71 -11.56 -8.75
CA VAL A 139 32.12 -10.15 -8.73
C VAL A 139 30.90 -9.23 -8.79
N LEU A 140 29.87 -9.57 -9.57
CA LEU A 140 28.62 -8.81 -9.59
C LEU A 140 27.95 -8.81 -8.20
N LEU A 141 27.88 -9.97 -7.53
CA LEU A 141 27.37 -10.07 -6.16
C LEU A 141 28.22 -9.28 -5.17
N LEU A 142 29.55 -9.29 -5.30
CA LEU A 142 30.45 -8.49 -4.46
C LEU A 142 30.21 -6.98 -4.65
N ILE A 143 30.04 -6.52 -5.89
CA ILE A 143 29.71 -5.12 -6.20
C ILE A 143 28.36 -4.76 -5.58
N ILE A 144 27.33 -5.59 -5.78
CA ILE A 144 26.01 -5.37 -5.17
C ILE A 144 26.10 -5.36 -3.65
N TRP A 145 26.90 -6.25 -3.05
CA TRP A 145 27.10 -6.30 -1.59
C TRP A 145 27.76 -5.02 -1.06
N VAL A 146 28.80 -4.52 -1.73
CA VAL A 146 29.42 -3.22 -1.39
C VAL A 146 28.39 -2.09 -1.53
N LEU A 147 27.66 -2.04 -2.64
CA LEU A 147 26.63 -1.02 -2.88
C LEU A 147 25.48 -1.09 -1.86
N SER A 148 25.03 -2.30 -1.48
CA SER A 148 24.02 -2.52 -0.43
C SER A 148 24.49 -1.96 0.90
N GLY A 149 25.76 -2.17 1.26
CA GLY A 149 26.35 -1.59 2.46
C GLY A 149 26.30 -0.07 2.53
N PHE A 150 26.36 0.63 1.39
CA PHE A 150 26.17 2.08 1.33
C PHE A 150 24.69 2.49 1.28
N LEU A 151 23.85 1.74 0.55
CA LEU A 151 22.45 2.07 0.30
C LEU A 151 21.52 1.73 1.48
N ASP A 152 21.84 0.69 2.26
CA ASP A 152 21.04 0.25 3.41
C ASP A 152 21.03 1.25 4.58
N ASN A 153 21.77 2.37 4.49
CA ASN A 153 21.89 3.36 5.57
C ASN A 153 21.03 4.63 5.38
N ILE A 154 20.38 4.83 4.22
CA ILE A 154 19.65 6.06 3.88
C ILE A 154 18.15 6.02 4.25
N ALA A 155 17.69 4.95 4.91
CA ALA A 155 16.31 4.80 5.39
C ALA A 155 16.20 4.83 6.92
#